data_AF-A0A4Q2S6P3-F1
#
_entry.id   AF-A0A4Q2S6P3-F1
#
_cell.length_a   1.000
_cell.length_b   1.000
_cell.length_c   1.000
_cell.angle_alpha   90.00
_cell.angle_beta   90.00
_cell.angle_gamma   90.00
#
_symmetry.space_group_name_H-M   'P 1'
#
loop_
_entity.id
_entity.type
_entity.pdbx_description
1 polymer ?
#
loop_
_entity_poly.entity_id
_entity_poly.type
_entity_poly.pdbx_seq_one_letter_code
_entity_poly.pdbx_strand_id
1 'polypeptide(L)'
;MSVDERLRAGLGRNASVVVPAGEARLVAVRRRHRRRITAMTVGGVGAAAATVVLGFTLVGGGAGRSAPEPLPPADSSAPLPTVTQDPGTGPIPDSTWRKVVTLEQAQDLGVPSARIVRDIGDDGRLPLELRLEGGRFTLTGDFGGAVAQTGDIGKVTYDEAGRLVVESLTCAACSDLTLTWRIEDSRLEITRMGARGGPMTRAVWLGTWQRAD
;
A
#
# COMPACT_ATOMS: atom_id res chain seq x y z
N MET A 1 21.37 57.60 14.22
CA MET A 1 20.51 56.42 13.97
C MET A 1 19.99 55.91 15.30
N SER A 2 18.67 56.01 15.53
CA SER A 2 18.06 55.67 16.81
C SER A 2 18.03 54.15 17.03
N VAL A 3 17.81 53.71 18.27
CA VAL A 3 17.65 52.28 18.60
C VAL A 3 16.43 51.70 17.87
N ASP A 4 15.37 52.48 17.74
CA ASP A 4 14.16 52.09 17.00
C ASP A 4 14.40 51.95 15.49
N GLU A 5 15.26 52.78 14.89
CA GLU A 5 15.66 52.60 13.49
C GLU A 5 16.45 51.32 13.27
N ARG A 6 17.33 50.96 14.21
CA ARG A 6 18.11 49.71 14.15
C ARG A 6 17.22 48.48 14.33
N LEU A 7 16.23 48.54 15.23
CA LEU A 7 15.25 47.46 15.41
C LEU A 7 14.36 47.30 14.19
N ARG A 8 13.88 48.40 13.62
CA ARG A 8 13.01 48.38 12.43
C ARG A 8 13.76 47.91 11.18
N ALA A 9 15.03 48.29 11.02
CA ALA A 9 15.90 47.80 9.95
C ALA A 9 16.32 46.33 10.13
N GLY A 10 16.50 45.86 11.38
CA GLY A 10 16.78 44.46 11.70
C GLY A 10 15.58 43.54 11.45
N LEU A 11 14.38 43.98 11.83
CA LEU A 11 13.14 43.24 11.56
C LEU A 11 12.80 43.17 10.07
N GLY A 12 13.04 44.25 9.31
CA GLY A 12 12.85 44.24 7.84
C GLY A 12 13.79 43.26 7.11
N ARG A 13 15.01 43.04 7.62
CA ARG A 13 15.92 42.00 7.10
C ARG A 13 15.49 40.60 7.49
N ASN A 14 14.98 40.38 8.71
CA ASN A 14 14.48 39.05 9.10
C ASN A 14 13.18 38.66 8.38
N ALA A 15 12.31 39.62 8.03
CA ALA A 15 11.11 39.33 7.25
C ALA A 15 11.37 38.98 5.78
N SER A 16 12.57 39.26 5.25
CA SER A 16 13.00 38.92 3.88
C SER A 16 13.91 37.68 3.82
N VAL A 17 14.29 37.12 4.98
CA VAL A 17 15.13 35.93 5.08
C VAL A 17 14.23 34.69 5.20
N VAL A 18 14.12 33.98 4.08
CA VAL A 18 13.84 32.55 3.97
C VAL A 18 12.48 32.12 4.51
N VAL A 19 11.48 32.08 3.61
CA VAL A 19 10.43 31.06 3.71
C VAL A 19 11.16 29.72 3.61
N PRO A 20 11.14 28.85 4.64
CA PRO A 20 11.81 27.56 4.56
C PRO A 20 11.26 26.79 3.38
N ALA A 21 12.11 26.14 2.58
CA ALA A 21 11.69 25.33 1.43
C ALA A 21 10.60 24.28 1.79
N GLY A 22 10.47 23.94 3.08
CA GLY A 22 9.40 23.12 3.63
C GLY A 22 8.00 23.73 3.56
N GLU A 23 7.81 25.03 3.74
CA GLU A 23 6.48 25.66 3.75
C GLU A 23 5.92 25.81 2.33
N ALA A 24 6.76 26.14 1.35
CA ALA A 24 6.38 26.14 -0.07
C ALA A 24 5.97 24.73 -0.54
N ARG A 25 6.67 23.68 -0.06
CA ARG A 25 6.31 22.27 -0.31
C ARG A 25 4.98 21.89 0.36
N LEU A 26 4.74 22.30 1.60
CA LEU A 26 3.46 22.04 2.30
C LEU A 26 2.27 22.74 1.62
N VAL A 27 2.45 23.96 1.12
CA VAL A 27 1.43 24.67 0.35
C VAL A 27 1.17 23.99 -1.00
N ALA A 28 2.22 23.50 -1.68
CA ALA A 28 2.08 22.75 -2.92
C ALA A 28 1.34 21.42 -2.71
N VAL A 29 1.67 20.68 -1.64
CA VAL A 29 0.98 19.43 -1.25
C VAL A 29 -0.49 19.70 -0.91
N ARG A 30 -0.79 20.74 -0.11
CA ARG A 30 -2.18 21.12 0.21
C ARG A 30 -2.99 21.54 -1.02
N ARG A 31 -2.42 22.30 -1.95
CA ARG A 31 -3.08 22.67 -3.22
C ARG A 31 -3.37 21.44 -4.09
N ARG A 32 -2.44 20.49 -4.16
CA ARG A 32 -2.61 19.24 -4.92
C ARG A 32 -3.69 18.34 -4.31
N HIS A 33 -3.77 18.28 -2.97
CA HIS A 33 -4.78 17.50 -2.27
C HIS A 33 -6.19 18.08 -2.44
N ARG A 34 -6.35 19.41 -2.39
CA ARG A 34 -7.65 20.06 -2.66
C ARG A 34 -8.14 19.81 -4.08
N ARG A 35 -7.26 19.88 -5.09
CA ARG A 35 -7.64 19.61 -6.49
C ARG A 35 -8.14 18.17 -6.71
N ARG A 36 -7.60 17.19 -5.99
CA ARG A 36 -8.05 15.79 -6.06
C ARG A 36 -9.42 15.57 -5.41
N ILE A 37 -9.71 16.24 -4.30
CA ILE A 37 -11.01 16.12 -3.62
C ILE A 37 -12.12 16.78 -4.46
N THR A 38 -11.88 17.97 -5.03
CA THR A 38 -12.89 18.66 -5.86
C THR A 38 -13.17 17.94 -7.18
N ALA A 39 -12.20 17.19 -7.72
CA ALA A 39 -12.41 16.38 -8.93
C ALA A 39 -13.27 15.12 -8.66
N MET A 40 -13.37 14.65 -7.41
CA MET A 40 -14.19 13.49 -7.04
C MET A 40 -15.64 13.85 -6.68
N THR A 41 -15.93 15.10 -6.31
CA THR A 41 -17.29 15.52 -5.91
C THR A 41 -18.18 16.04 -7.04
N VAL A 42 -17.65 16.26 -8.25
CA VAL A 42 -18.44 16.77 -9.40
C VAL A 42 -19.03 15.64 -10.27
N GLY A 43 -18.59 14.38 -10.11
CA GLY A 43 -19.07 13.25 -10.92
C GLY A 43 -20.14 12.36 -10.29
N GLY A 44 -20.68 12.72 -9.12
CA GLY A 44 -21.45 11.81 -8.26
C GLY A 44 -22.88 12.26 -7.93
N VAL A 45 -23.53 13.07 -8.77
CA VAL A 45 -24.95 13.41 -8.64
C VAL A 45 -25.67 12.91 -9.89
N GLY A 46 -26.08 11.64 -9.90
CA GLY A 46 -26.88 11.15 -11.02
C GLY A 46 -26.91 9.64 -11.22
N ALA A 47 -27.18 8.83 -10.18
CA ALA A 47 -27.71 7.48 -10.34
C ALA A 47 -28.19 6.94 -8.98
N ALA A 48 -29.17 7.59 -8.37
CA ALA A 48 -29.89 7.07 -7.21
C ALA A 48 -31.37 6.92 -7.61
N ALA A 49 -31.68 5.84 -8.32
CA ALA A 49 -33.06 5.41 -8.57
C ALA A 49 -33.11 3.91 -8.87
N ALA A 50 -33.97 3.19 -8.14
CA ALA A 50 -34.32 1.77 -8.22
C ALA A 50 -33.20 0.81 -7.75
N THR A 51 -33.38 -0.06 -6.74
CA THR A 51 -34.54 -0.90 -6.47
C THR A 51 -34.58 -1.24 -4.97
N VAL A 52 -35.68 -0.92 -4.30
CA VAL A 52 -36.07 -1.46 -2.98
C VAL A 52 -37.23 -2.42 -3.23
N VAL A 53 -37.42 -3.39 -2.31
CA VAL A 53 -38.47 -4.44 -2.25
C VAL A 53 -37.95 -5.75 -2.86
N LEU A 54 -37.99 -6.95 -2.26
CA LEU A 54 -38.68 -7.67 -1.16
C LEU A 54 -37.63 -8.69 -0.64
N GLY A 55 -37.44 -9.01 0.64
CA GLY A 55 -38.41 -9.58 1.58
C GLY A 55 -37.90 -10.95 2.02
N PHE A 56 -37.55 -11.13 3.29
CA PHE A 56 -37.66 -12.41 4.01
C PHE A 56 -37.63 -12.12 5.52
N THR A 57 -38.79 -12.26 6.15
CA THR A 57 -38.97 -12.37 7.59
C THR A 57 -39.26 -13.82 7.95
N LEU A 58 -38.99 -14.13 9.23
CA LEU A 58 -39.41 -15.30 10.02
C LEU A 58 -38.46 -16.53 9.92
N VAL A 59 -38.12 -17.28 10.97
CA VAL A 59 -38.47 -17.29 12.41
C VAL A 59 -37.55 -18.31 13.11
N GLY A 60 -37.34 -18.15 14.42
CA GLY A 60 -36.99 -19.24 15.35
C GLY A 60 -35.54 -19.19 15.82
N GLY A 61 -35.19 -19.06 17.10
CA GLY A 61 -35.86 -19.53 18.30
C GLY A 61 -34.97 -20.59 18.95
N GLY A 62 -34.45 -20.34 20.15
CA GLY A 62 -33.67 -21.35 20.88
C GLY A 62 -32.77 -20.77 21.98
N ALA A 63 -33.31 -20.72 23.20
CA ALA A 63 -32.52 -20.60 24.41
C ALA A 63 -31.64 -21.86 24.60
N GLY A 64 -30.39 -21.67 25.00
CA GLY A 64 -29.47 -22.77 25.29
C GLY A 64 -28.23 -22.29 26.03
N ARG A 65 -28.33 -22.24 27.36
CA ARG A 65 -27.21 -22.17 28.31
C ARG A 65 -26.20 -23.29 28.00
N SER A 66 -24.93 -22.92 27.88
CA SER A 66 -23.79 -23.67 28.43
C SER A 66 -22.56 -22.77 28.43
N ALA A 67 -22.10 -22.42 29.63
CA ALA A 67 -20.82 -21.76 29.84
C ALA A 67 -19.70 -22.77 29.54
N PRO A 68 -18.70 -22.43 28.71
CA PRO A 68 -17.49 -23.24 28.63
C PRO A 68 -16.62 -22.98 29.87
N GLU A 69 -16.21 -24.09 30.47
CA GLU A 69 -15.27 -24.19 31.59
C GLU A 69 -13.92 -23.51 31.29
N PRO A 70 -13.25 -22.87 32.26
CA PRO A 70 -11.96 -22.22 32.04
C PRO A 70 -10.88 -23.25 31.75
N LEU A 71 -10.25 -23.16 30.57
CA LEU A 71 -9.06 -23.95 30.25
C LEU A 71 -7.88 -23.52 31.15
N PRO A 72 -7.06 -24.46 31.64
CA PRO A 72 -5.83 -24.15 32.38
C PRO A 72 -4.80 -23.47 31.46
N PRO A 73 -3.89 -22.65 32.02
CA PRO A 73 -2.87 -21.96 31.23
C PRO A 73 -1.90 -22.99 30.64
N ALA A 74 -1.84 -23.04 29.30
CA ALA A 74 -0.84 -23.81 28.60
C ALA A 74 0.50 -23.04 28.63
N ASP A 75 1.35 -23.39 29.59
CA ASP A 75 2.79 -23.17 29.49
C ASP A 75 3.34 -24.08 28.39
N SER A 76 3.47 -23.53 27.19
CA SER A 76 4.36 -24.07 26.16
C SER A 76 4.63 -23.01 25.10
N SER A 77 5.71 -22.27 25.32
CA SER A 77 6.44 -21.61 24.23
C SER A 77 7.04 -22.69 23.34
N ALA A 78 6.25 -23.24 22.43
CA ALA A 78 6.76 -24.03 21.32
C ALA A 78 7.26 -23.05 20.26
N PRO A 79 8.48 -23.21 19.72
CA PRO A 79 8.90 -22.43 18.57
C PRO A 79 7.93 -22.70 17.41
N LEU A 80 7.44 -21.63 16.78
CA LEU A 80 6.56 -21.68 15.61
C LEU A 80 7.17 -22.65 14.58
N PRO A 81 6.38 -23.58 14.01
CA PRO A 81 6.90 -24.45 12.97
C PRO A 81 7.30 -23.61 11.76
N THR A 82 8.54 -23.79 11.30
CA THR A 82 8.97 -23.37 9.97
C THR A 82 8.11 -24.12 8.96
N VAL A 83 7.08 -23.45 8.42
CA VAL A 83 6.23 -24.02 7.38
C VAL A 83 7.01 -23.93 6.07
N THR A 84 7.71 -25.00 5.72
CA THR A 84 8.15 -25.23 4.34
C THR A 84 6.90 -25.59 3.54
N GLN A 85 6.21 -24.60 2.99
CA GLN A 85 5.13 -24.86 2.04
C GLN A 85 5.75 -25.28 0.72
N ASP A 86 5.39 -26.48 0.25
CA ASP A 86 5.61 -26.86 -1.14
C ASP A 86 5.02 -25.77 -2.06
N PRO A 87 5.64 -25.48 -3.21
CA PRO A 87 5.15 -24.45 -4.11
C PRO A 87 3.72 -24.79 -4.58
N GLY A 88 2.72 -24.08 -4.05
CA GLY A 88 1.44 -23.88 -4.73
C GLY A 88 0.18 -24.57 -4.18
N THR A 89 0.08 -24.96 -2.90
CA THR A 89 -1.16 -25.60 -2.39
C THR A 89 -1.96 -24.79 -1.37
N GLY A 90 -1.65 -23.51 -1.15
CA GLY A 90 -2.45 -22.68 -0.24
C GLY A 90 -2.31 -21.19 -0.50
N PRO A 91 -3.17 -20.36 0.12
CA PRO A 91 -3.03 -18.91 0.05
C PRO A 91 -1.74 -18.46 0.76
N ILE A 92 -1.17 -17.34 0.31
CA ILE A 92 -0.14 -16.62 1.06
C ILE A 92 -0.74 -16.27 2.43
N PRO A 93 -0.11 -16.66 3.54
CA PRO A 93 -0.60 -16.35 4.88
C PRO A 93 -0.58 -14.84 5.13
N ASP A 94 -1.50 -14.39 5.98
CA ASP A 94 -1.54 -13.01 6.46
C ASP A 94 -0.18 -12.64 7.07
N SER A 95 0.45 -11.61 6.51
CA SER A 95 1.80 -11.19 6.88
C SER A 95 2.20 -9.88 6.21
N THR A 96 3.26 -9.28 6.73
CA THR A 96 3.91 -8.10 6.16
C THR A 96 5.18 -8.52 5.43
N TRP A 97 5.41 -7.95 4.27
CA TRP A 97 6.52 -8.26 3.39
C TRP A 97 7.22 -6.98 2.94
N ARG A 98 8.54 -6.99 2.83
CA ARG A 98 9.36 -5.84 2.47
C ARG A 98 10.22 -6.14 1.27
N LYS A 99 10.39 -5.14 0.42
CA LYS A 99 11.26 -5.19 -0.74
C LYS A 99 11.85 -3.82 -0.99
N VAL A 100 13.01 -3.77 -1.64
CA VAL A 100 13.56 -2.54 -2.19
C VAL A 100 13.63 -2.67 -3.70
N VAL A 101 12.96 -1.78 -4.43
CA VAL A 101 13.14 -1.65 -5.88
C VAL A 101 14.29 -0.69 -6.13
N THR A 102 15.27 -1.12 -6.92
CA THR A 102 16.42 -0.28 -7.27
C THR A 102 16.22 0.43 -8.60
N LEU A 103 16.96 1.52 -8.81
CA LEU A 103 17.09 2.21 -10.09
C LEU A 103 17.42 1.23 -11.22
N GLU A 104 18.43 0.39 -11.04
CA GLU A 104 18.89 -0.61 -12.01
C GLU A 104 17.76 -1.58 -12.38
N GLN A 105 17.09 -2.18 -11.38
CA GLN A 105 15.97 -3.09 -11.61
C GLN A 105 14.84 -2.43 -12.41
N ALA A 106 14.53 -1.17 -12.10
CA ALA A 106 13.51 -0.42 -12.83
C ALA A 106 13.94 -0.13 -14.28
N GLN A 107 15.21 0.20 -14.51
CA GLN A 107 15.77 0.42 -15.84
C GLN A 107 15.74 -0.85 -16.69
N ASP A 108 16.14 -1.99 -16.13
CA ASP A 108 16.13 -3.29 -16.81
C ASP A 108 14.73 -3.71 -17.26
N LEU A 109 13.70 -3.27 -16.53
CA LEU A 109 12.30 -3.51 -16.87
C LEU A 109 11.71 -2.47 -17.83
N GLY A 110 12.51 -1.48 -18.25
CA GLY A 110 12.11 -0.42 -19.19
C GLY A 110 11.30 0.71 -18.55
N VAL A 111 11.46 0.96 -17.24
CA VAL A 111 10.81 2.11 -16.60
C VAL A 111 11.44 3.40 -17.13
N PRO A 112 10.66 4.36 -17.66
CA PRO A 112 11.21 5.62 -18.14
C PRO A 112 11.93 6.40 -17.03
N SER A 113 13.11 6.98 -17.29
CA SER A 113 13.91 7.70 -16.29
C SER A 113 13.13 8.80 -15.56
N ALA A 114 12.24 9.51 -16.26
CA ALA A 114 11.37 10.52 -15.66
C ALA A 114 10.40 9.97 -14.60
N ARG A 115 10.01 8.70 -14.71
CA ARG A 115 9.22 7.99 -13.69
C ARG A 115 10.11 7.52 -12.54
N ILE A 116 11.33 7.05 -12.84
CA ILE A 116 12.24 6.55 -11.81
C ILE A 116 12.59 7.65 -10.80
N VAL A 117 13.03 8.82 -11.26
CA VAL A 117 13.37 9.94 -10.36
C VAL A 117 12.20 10.32 -9.45
N ARG A 118 10.98 10.31 -10.00
CA ARG A 118 9.78 10.68 -9.25
C ARG A 118 9.33 9.61 -8.25
N ASP A 119 9.38 8.34 -8.66
CA ASP A 119 8.74 7.25 -7.92
C ASP A 119 9.74 6.49 -7.03
N ILE A 120 11.04 6.49 -7.35
CA ILE A 120 12.11 5.82 -6.58
C ILE A 120 12.88 6.80 -5.69
N GLY A 121 12.98 8.07 -6.09
CA GLY A 121 13.76 9.06 -5.35
C GLY A 121 15.22 9.11 -5.79
N ASP A 122 15.94 10.11 -5.25
CA ASP A 122 17.29 10.47 -5.68
C ASP A 122 18.38 9.48 -5.23
N ASP A 123 18.11 8.69 -4.18
CA ASP A 123 19.02 7.64 -3.69
C ASP A 123 18.94 6.35 -4.51
N GLY A 124 18.04 6.30 -5.51
CA GLY A 124 17.86 5.16 -6.39
C GLY A 124 17.23 3.94 -5.71
N ARG A 125 16.57 4.12 -4.57
CA ARG A 125 15.96 3.02 -3.80
C ARG A 125 14.52 3.35 -3.39
N LEU A 126 13.60 2.47 -3.76
CA LEU A 126 12.21 2.52 -3.34
C LEU A 126 11.94 1.40 -2.34
N PRO A 127 12.01 1.67 -1.03
CA PRO A 127 11.55 0.71 -0.03
C PRO A 127 10.03 0.58 -0.13
N LEU A 128 9.57 -0.66 -0.20
CA LEU A 128 8.17 -1.05 -0.29
C LEU A 128 7.82 -1.99 0.85
N GLU A 129 6.60 -1.85 1.35
CA GLU A 129 6.00 -2.78 2.29
C GLU A 129 4.63 -3.22 1.75
N LEU A 130 4.44 -4.53 1.67
CA LEU A 130 3.21 -5.20 1.27
C LEU A 130 2.63 -5.89 2.50
N ARG A 131 1.47 -5.45 2.96
CA ARG A 131 0.70 -6.13 4.00
C ARG A 131 -0.45 -6.90 3.37
N LEU A 132 -0.54 -8.19 3.68
CA LEU A 132 -1.65 -9.08 3.32
C LEU A 132 -2.41 -9.45 4.58
N GLU A 133 -3.71 -9.17 4.61
CA GLU A 133 -4.56 -9.42 5.79
C GLU A 133 -6.01 -9.63 5.38
N GLY A 134 -6.61 -10.76 5.75
CA GLY A 134 -8.03 -11.03 5.55
C GLY A 134 -8.49 -10.89 4.09
N GLY A 135 -7.67 -11.33 3.13
CA GLY A 135 -7.98 -11.20 1.69
C GLY A 135 -7.84 -9.78 1.12
N ARG A 136 -7.19 -8.88 1.88
CA ARG A 136 -6.87 -7.51 1.44
C ARG A 136 -5.38 -7.33 1.32
N PHE A 137 -4.97 -6.39 0.48
CA PHE A 137 -3.59 -5.92 0.46
C PHE A 137 -3.50 -4.41 0.70
N THR A 138 -2.39 -3.99 1.29
CA THR A 138 -1.94 -2.60 1.32
C THR A 138 -0.48 -2.57 0.89
N LEU A 139 -0.17 -1.74 -0.11
CA LEU A 139 1.18 -1.47 -0.57
C LEU A 139 1.57 -0.07 -0.15
N THR A 140 2.61 0.06 0.67
CA THR A 140 3.21 1.34 1.05
C THR A 140 4.61 1.46 0.48
N GLY A 141 5.06 2.69 0.27
CA GLY A 141 6.41 2.98 -0.18
C GLY A 141 6.82 4.43 0.08
N ASP A 142 8.13 4.68 0.11
CA ASP A 142 8.66 6.04 0.14
C ASP A 142 8.88 6.55 -1.29
N PHE A 143 7.84 7.14 -1.88
CA PHE A 143 7.86 7.68 -3.24
C PHE A 143 8.50 9.09 -3.30
N GLY A 144 9.72 9.22 -2.76
CA GLY A 144 10.49 10.47 -2.73
C GLY A 144 9.98 11.52 -1.73
N GLY A 145 9.29 11.08 -0.67
CA GLY A 145 8.57 11.94 0.28
C GLY A 145 9.15 12.03 1.69
N ALA A 146 10.21 11.28 2.00
CA ALA A 146 10.76 11.07 3.35
C ALA A 146 9.77 10.44 4.36
N VAL A 147 8.54 10.16 3.92
CA VAL A 147 7.47 9.56 4.70
C VAL A 147 6.81 8.51 3.82
N ALA A 148 6.76 7.28 4.32
CA ALA A 148 6.07 6.18 3.66
C ALA A 148 4.61 6.55 3.42
N GLN A 149 4.15 6.36 2.18
CA GLN A 149 2.78 6.64 1.77
C GLN A 149 2.15 5.35 1.25
N THR A 150 0.85 5.21 1.48
CA THR A 150 0.06 4.17 0.80
C THR A 150 0.07 4.44 -0.70
N GLY A 151 0.75 3.56 -1.43
CA GLY A 151 0.82 3.59 -2.88
C GLY A 151 -0.39 2.91 -3.51
N ASP A 152 -0.87 1.80 -2.91
CA ASP A 152 -2.04 1.08 -3.38
C ASP A 152 -2.73 0.30 -2.26
N ILE A 153 -4.02 0.04 -2.43
CA ILE A 153 -4.83 -0.84 -1.57
C ILE A 153 -5.82 -1.62 -2.42
N GLY A 154 -6.20 -2.79 -1.96
CA GLY A 154 -7.26 -3.54 -2.60
C GLY A 154 -7.48 -4.92 -2.04
N LYS A 155 -7.91 -5.82 -2.92
CA LYS A 155 -8.22 -7.21 -2.58
C LYS A 155 -7.23 -8.16 -3.23
N VAL A 156 -7.03 -9.28 -2.57
CA VAL A 156 -6.33 -10.43 -3.12
C VAL A 156 -7.25 -11.64 -3.14
N THR A 157 -7.28 -12.32 -4.26
CA THR A 157 -7.94 -13.61 -4.42
C THR A 157 -6.95 -14.60 -5.06
N TYR A 158 -7.36 -15.85 -5.20
CA TYR A 158 -6.58 -16.88 -5.87
C TYR A 158 -7.41 -17.49 -6.99
N ASP A 159 -6.80 -17.70 -8.15
CA ASP A 159 -7.46 -18.40 -9.24
C ASP A 159 -7.39 -19.93 -9.07
N GLU A 160 -8.00 -20.67 -9.99
CA GLU A 160 -8.03 -22.14 -9.97
C GLU A 160 -6.63 -22.78 -10.02
N ALA A 161 -5.62 -22.04 -10.50
CA ALA A 161 -4.24 -22.48 -10.57
C ALA A 161 -3.41 -22.05 -9.34
N GLY A 162 -4.04 -21.49 -8.31
CA GLY A 162 -3.37 -21.01 -7.10
C GLY A 162 -2.57 -19.71 -7.30
N ARG A 163 -2.72 -19.03 -8.44
CA ARG A 163 -2.03 -17.76 -8.69
C ARG A 163 -2.73 -16.64 -7.92
N LEU A 164 -1.94 -15.73 -7.39
CA LEU A 164 -2.44 -14.55 -6.68
C LEU A 164 -3.06 -13.59 -7.70
N VAL A 165 -4.32 -13.20 -7.49
CA VAL A 165 -5.02 -12.20 -8.29
C VAL A 165 -5.20 -10.94 -7.46
N VAL A 166 -4.67 -9.83 -7.95
CA VAL A 166 -4.71 -8.52 -7.27
C VAL A 166 -5.75 -7.63 -7.93
N GLU A 167 -6.72 -7.16 -7.14
CA GLU A 167 -7.72 -6.17 -7.55
C GLU A 167 -7.44 -4.85 -6.83
N SER A 168 -6.94 -3.86 -7.56
CA SER A 168 -6.56 -2.56 -7.01
C SER A 168 -7.75 -1.62 -6.94
N LEU A 169 -7.96 -0.98 -5.79
CA LEU A 169 -9.01 0.03 -5.60
C LEU A 169 -8.56 1.44 -5.96
N THR A 170 -7.24 1.67 -6.09
CA THR A 170 -6.69 3.03 -6.33
C THR A 170 -6.00 3.17 -7.68
N CYS A 171 -5.65 2.06 -8.32
CA CYS A 171 -4.96 2.03 -9.60
C CYS A 171 -5.61 0.99 -10.53
N ALA A 172 -6.50 1.44 -11.43
CA ALA A 172 -7.14 0.56 -12.42
C ALA A 172 -6.12 -0.20 -13.29
N ALA A 173 -5.00 0.43 -13.66
CA ALA A 173 -3.92 -0.21 -14.42
C ALA A 173 -3.10 -1.25 -13.61
N CYS A 174 -3.26 -1.26 -12.29
CA CYS A 174 -2.67 -2.19 -11.34
C CYS A 174 -3.69 -3.24 -10.87
N SER A 175 -4.89 -3.28 -11.47
CA SER A 175 -5.92 -4.27 -11.17
C SER A 175 -5.89 -5.43 -12.15
N ASP A 176 -6.47 -6.54 -11.72
CA ASP A 176 -6.51 -7.83 -12.41
C ASP A 176 -5.10 -8.33 -12.76
N LEU A 177 -4.15 -8.09 -11.85
CA LEU A 177 -2.81 -8.64 -11.98
C LEU A 177 -2.83 -10.09 -11.48
N THR A 178 -2.51 -11.02 -12.36
CA THR A 178 -2.29 -12.42 -11.99
C THR A 178 -0.81 -12.66 -11.78
N LEU A 179 -0.45 -13.16 -10.60
CA LEU A 179 0.93 -13.29 -10.12
C LEU A 179 1.22 -14.77 -9.76
N THR A 180 2.29 -15.31 -10.33
CA THR A 180 2.86 -16.58 -9.87
C THR A 180 3.82 -16.29 -8.74
N TRP A 181 3.68 -17.03 -7.64
CA TRP A 181 4.45 -16.82 -6.43
C TRP A 181 4.88 -18.15 -5.81
N ARG A 182 5.89 -18.10 -4.94
CA ARG A 182 6.28 -19.17 -4.02
C ARG A 182 6.77 -18.57 -2.71
N ILE A 183 6.61 -19.30 -1.61
CA ILE A 183 7.20 -18.94 -0.33
C ILE A 183 8.27 -19.98 0.02
N GLU A 184 9.45 -19.50 0.38
CA GLU A 184 10.55 -20.32 0.88
C GLU A 184 11.07 -19.63 2.16
N ASP A 185 10.86 -20.27 3.30
CA ASP A 185 11.11 -19.71 4.63
C ASP A 185 10.43 -18.33 4.81
N SER A 186 11.23 -17.28 5.07
CA SER A 186 10.78 -15.90 5.23
C SER A 186 10.80 -15.11 3.91
N ARG A 187 10.82 -15.79 2.76
CA ARG A 187 10.88 -15.15 1.43
C ARG A 187 9.64 -15.45 0.61
N LEU A 188 8.96 -14.41 0.16
CA LEU A 188 7.94 -14.48 -0.87
C LEU A 188 8.59 -14.10 -2.21
N GLU A 189 8.66 -15.03 -3.14
CA GLU A 189 9.14 -14.76 -4.49
C GLU A 189 7.98 -14.69 -5.48
N ILE A 190 7.86 -13.57 -6.17
CA ILE A 190 6.88 -13.37 -7.25
C ILE A 190 7.60 -13.43 -8.58
N THR A 191 7.45 -14.54 -9.31
CA THR A 191 8.30 -14.88 -10.46
C THR A 191 7.69 -14.47 -11.80
N ARG A 192 6.36 -14.43 -11.90
CA ARG A 192 5.66 -14.10 -13.14
C ARG A 192 4.47 -13.22 -12.84
N MET A 193 4.22 -12.29 -13.75
CA MET A 193 3.00 -11.49 -13.80
C MET A 193 2.37 -11.65 -15.17
N GLY A 194 1.05 -11.62 -15.23
CA GLY A 194 0.29 -11.63 -16.48
C GLY A 194 0.63 -10.45 -17.41
N ALA A 195 -0.05 -10.39 -18.56
CA ALA A 195 0.21 -9.38 -19.59
C ALA A 195 -0.10 -7.94 -19.14
N ARG A 196 -0.92 -7.78 -18.09
CA ARG A 196 -1.27 -6.48 -17.51
C ARG A 196 -0.13 -5.93 -16.63
N GLY A 197 -0.15 -4.61 -16.45
CA GLY A 197 0.85 -3.87 -15.69
C GLY A 197 2.00 -3.35 -16.55
N GLY A 198 2.30 -2.07 -16.42
CA GLY A 198 3.45 -1.44 -17.08
C GLY A 198 4.77 -1.80 -16.40
N PRO A 199 5.91 -1.35 -16.97
CA PRO A 199 7.26 -1.57 -16.41
C PRO A 199 7.37 -1.35 -14.90
N MET A 200 6.80 -0.24 -14.40
CA MET A 200 6.90 0.08 -12.97
C MET A 200 6.08 -0.89 -12.10
N THR A 201 4.91 -1.32 -12.56
CA THR A 201 4.14 -2.36 -11.89
C THR A 201 4.93 -3.66 -11.80
N ARG A 202 5.70 -4.00 -12.86
CA ARG A 202 6.60 -5.17 -12.83
C ARG A 202 7.71 -5.00 -11.82
N ALA A 203 8.34 -3.82 -11.80
CA ALA A 203 9.41 -3.51 -10.86
C ALA A 203 8.94 -3.58 -9.41
N VAL A 204 7.72 -3.12 -9.13
CA VAL A 204 7.08 -3.21 -7.81
C VAL A 204 6.83 -4.66 -7.40
N TRP A 205 6.08 -5.42 -8.20
CA TRP A 205 5.58 -6.74 -7.79
C TRP A 205 6.59 -7.89 -7.92
N LEU A 206 7.37 -7.95 -9.01
CA LEU A 206 8.21 -9.12 -9.31
C LEU A 206 9.50 -9.17 -8.47
N GLY A 207 9.97 -10.38 -8.16
CA GLY A 207 11.20 -10.62 -7.41
C GLY A 207 10.92 -11.05 -5.96
N THR A 208 11.94 -10.93 -5.12
CA THR A 208 11.89 -11.43 -3.75
C THR A 208 11.46 -10.35 -2.76
N TRP A 209 10.54 -10.74 -1.89
CA TRP A 209 10.09 -9.99 -0.73
C TRP A 209 10.50 -10.73 0.53
N GLN A 210 10.96 -10.00 1.54
CA GLN A 210 11.32 -10.55 2.85
C GLN A 210 10.18 -10.34 3.82
N ARG A 211 9.81 -11.35 4.58
CA ARG A 211 8.82 -11.19 5.65
C ARG A 211 9.34 -10.17 6.68
N ALA A 212 8.47 -9.28 7.11
CA ALA A 212 8.72 -8.40 8.25
C ALA A 212 8.06 -9.02 9.49
N ASP A 213 8.86 -9.17 10.54
CA ASP A 213 8.46 -9.72 11.84
C ASP A 213 7.45 -8.83 12.58
#